data_AF-A0AAQ3PCG6-F1
#
_entry.id   AF-A0AAQ3PCG6-F1
#
_cell.length_a   1.000
_cell.length_b   1.000
_cell.length_c   1.000
_cell.angle_alpha   90.00
_cell.angle_beta   90.00
_cell.angle_gamma   90.00
#
_symmetry.space_group_name_H-M   'P 1'
#
loop_
_entity.id
_entity.type
_entity.pdbx_description
1 polymer ?
#
loop_
_entity_poly.entity_id
_entity_poly.type
_entity_poly.pdbx_seq_one_letter_code
_entity_poly.pdbx_strand_id
1 'polypeptide(L)'
;MLRKHRVQQEFRNEVFQQRPLDIEDLANLGRTMGTCPYYGSRSMVRRADLVVLPYQSLLSKSSRDALGLNLKSNIVIIDEAHNLADSLINMYDSKITLSQV
;
A
#
# COMPACT_ATOMS: atom_id res chain seq x y z
N MET A 1 18.75 -0.74 16.80
CA MET A 1 18.21 -0.97 15.44
C MET A 1 17.82 -2.44 15.19
N LEU A 2 18.62 -3.42 15.64
CA LEU A 2 18.37 -4.87 15.44
C LEU A 2 17.02 -5.40 15.98
N ARG A 3 16.55 -4.92 17.14
CA ARG A 3 15.27 -5.36 17.73
C ARG A 3 14.05 -5.01 16.87
N LYS A 4 14.05 -3.88 16.16
CA LYS A 4 12.94 -3.45 15.30
C LYS A 4 12.80 -4.33 14.05
N HIS A 5 13.92 -4.81 13.48
CA HIS A 5 13.90 -5.71 12.33
C HIS A 5 13.35 -7.10 12.68
N ARG A 6 13.63 -7.59 13.89
CA ARG A 6 13.14 -8.89 14.35
C ARG A 6 11.62 -8.89 14.53
N VAL A 7 11.05 -7.89 15.20
CA VAL A 7 9.59 -7.82 15.41
C VAL A 7 8.84 -7.64 14.07
N GLN A 8 9.41 -6.88 13.14
CA GLN A 8 8.85 -6.77 11.78
C GLN A 8 8.88 -8.09 11.02
N GLN A 9 9.91 -8.92 11.21
CA GLN A 9 9.96 -10.26 10.63
C GLN A 9 8.91 -11.19 11.27
N GLU A 10 8.76 -11.14 12.59
CA GLU A 10 7.74 -11.89 13.33
C GLU A 10 6.33 -11.50 12.85
N PHE A 11 6.04 -10.21 12.69
CA PHE A 11 4.78 -9.72 12.14
C PHE A 11 4.48 -10.30 10.76
N ARG A 12 5.47 -10.30 9.85
CA ARG A 12 5.29 -10.91 8.53
C ARG A 12 4.93 -12.39 8.65
N ASN A 13 5.63 -13.12 9.50
CA ASN A 13 5.41 -14.55 9.67
C ASN A 13 4.00 -14.82 10.20
N GLU A 14 3.53 -14.04 11.20
CA GLU A 14 2.17 -14.13 11.71
C GLU A 14 1.13 -13.91 10.61
N VAL A 15 1.30 -12.86 9.79
CA VAL A 15 0.39 -12.59 8.66
C VAL A 15 0.38 -13.75 7.65
N PHE A 16 1.53 -14.36 7.35
CA PHE A 16 1.62 -15.48 6.40
C PHE A 16 1.02 -16.80 6.91
N GLN A 17 0.92 -17.00 8.23
CA GLN A 17 0.37 -18.23 8.82
C GLN A 17 -1.14 -18.16 9.04
N GLN A 18 -1.73 -16.97 8.90
CA GLN A 18 -3.15 -16.75 9.11
C GLN A 18 -3.92 -16.75 7.78
N ARG A 19 -5.25 -16.75 7.89
CA ARG A 19 -6.15 -16.48 6.75
C ARG A 19 -5.88 -15.06 6.19
N PRO A 20 -6.36 -14.73 4.98
CA PRO A 20 -6.27 -13.35 4.47
C PRO A 20 -6.80 -12.36 5.51
N LEU A 21 -5.95 -11.39 5.86
CA LEU A 21 -6.22 -10.35 6.85
C LEU A 21 -6.55 -9.05 6.12
N ASP A 22 -7.57 -8.34 6.60
CA ASP A 22 -7.86 -7.00 6.11
C ASP A 22 -6.99 -5.93 6.80
N ILE A 23 -7.20 -4.66 6.46
CA ILE A 23 -6.42 -3.55 7.02
C ILE A 23 -6.59 -3.40 8.54
N GLU A 24 -7.77 -3.72 9.07
CA GLU A 24 -8.08 -3.58 10.49
C GLU A 24 -7.46 -4.72 11.30
N ASP A 25 -7.50 -5.94 10.75
CA ASP A 25 -6.79 -7.10 11.30
C ASP A 25 -5.28 -6.83 11.39
N LEU A 26 -4.68 -6.32 10.31
CA LEU A 26 -3.26 -5.95 10.30
C LEU A 26 -2.96 -4.85 11.31
N ALA A 27 -3.84 -3.86 11.46
CA ALA A 27 -3.69 -2.80 12.44
C ALA A 27 -3.70 -3.33 13.87
N ASN A 28 -4.64 -4.22 14.18
CA ASN A 28 -4.75 -4.87 15.49
C ASN A 28 -3.55 -5.77 15.78
N LEU A 29 -3.11 -6.57 14.81
CA LEU A 29 -1.92 -7.41 14.94
C LEU A 29 -0.67 -6.55 15.21
N GLY A 30 -0.51 -5.45 14.47
CA GLY A 30 0.59 -4.51 14.66
C GLY A 30 0.61 -3.91 16.07
N ARG A 31 -0.56 -3.52 16.60
CA ARG A 31 -0.72 -3.02 17.97
C ARG A 31 -0.32 -4.08 19.00
N THR A 32 -0.85 -5.29 18.87
CA THR A 32 -0.54 -6.41 19.78
C THR A 32 0.94 -6.75 19.80
N MET A 33 1.61 -6.73 18.64
CA MET A 33 3.03 -7.04 18.52
C MET A 33 3.96 -5.84 18.79
N GLY A 34 3.42 -4.63 19.02
CA GLY A 34 4.20 -3.42 19.25
C GLY A 34 5.01 -2.98 18.01
N THR A 35 4.45 -3.14 16.81
CA THR A 35 5.10 -2.81 15.54
C THR A 35 4.19 -2.00 14.61
N CYS A 36 4.78 -1.29 13.66
CA CYS A 36 4.00 -0.52 12.69
C CYS A 36 3.44 -1.45 11.60
N PRO A 37 2.11 -1.60 11.49
CA PRO A 37 1.47 -2.48 10.52
C PRO A 37 1.68 -1.99 9.08
N TYR A 38 1.70 -0.68 8.85
CA TYR A 38 1.96 -0.08 7.53
C TYR A 38 3.31 -0.50 6.95
N TYR A 39 4.39 -0.41 7.73
CA TYR A 39 5.71 -0.84 7.26
C TYR A 39 5.83 -2.36 7.14
N GLY A 40 5.12 -3.11 8.00
CA GLY A 40 5.03 -4.57 7.93
C GLY A 40 4.40 -5.03 6.62
N SER A 41 3.17 -4.60 6.36
CA SER A 41 2.42 -4.93 5.13
C SER A 41 3.11 -4.42 3.88
N ARG A 42 3.63 -3.18 3.87
CA ARG A 42 4.41 -2.64 2.73
C ARG A 42 5.61 -3.53 2.38
N SER A 43 6.31 -4.07 3.38
CA SER A 43 7.46 -4.93 3.11
C SER A 43 7.08 -6.30 2.51
N MET A 44 5.81 -6.71 2.64
CA MET A 44 5.28 -7.97 2.13
C MET A 44 4.86 -7.89 0.66
N VAL A 45 4.63 -6.69 0.11
CA VAL A 45 4.19 -6.46 -1.28
C VAL A 45 5.00 -7.28 -2.30
N ARG A 46 6.32 -7.39 -2.13
CA ARG A 46 7.20 -8.13 -3.05
C ARG A 46 7.00 -9.66 -3.04
N ARG A 47 6.33 -10.19 -2.01
CA ARG A 47 6.08 -11.62 -1.82
C ARG A 47 4.58 -11.96 -1.89
N ALA A 48 3.73 -10.96 -2.12
CA ALA A 48 2.29 -11.16 -2.19
C ALA A 48 1.90 -11.61 -3.60
N ASP A 49 0.99 -12.57 -3.68
CA ASP A 49 0.43 -13.04 -4.95
C ASP A 49 -0.65 -12.09 -5.49
N LEU A 50 -1.33 -11.37 -4.59
CA LEU A 50 -2.34 -10.37 -4.90
C LEU A 50 -2.09 -9.12 -4.07
N VAL A 51 -2.10 -7.96 -4.72
CA VAL A 51 -2.02 -6.65 -4.05
C VAL A 51 -3.22 -5.82 -4.45
N VAL A 52 -4.06 -5.50 -3.49
CA VAL A 52 -5.20 -4.59 -3.67
C VAL A 52 -4.76 -3.19 -3.25
N LEU A 53 -4.92 -2.21 -4.14
CA LEU A 53 -4.49 -0.84 -3.89
C LEU A 53 -5.36 0.19 -4.64
N PRO A 54 -5.51 1.42 -4.11
CA PRO A 54 -6.25 2.49 -4.79
C PRO A 54 -5.57 2.93 -6.09
N TYR A 55 -6.34 3.54 -7.01
CA TYR A 55 -5.83 4.05 -8.28
C TYR A 55 -4.60 4.95 -8.13
N GLN A 56 -4.59 5.84 -7.14
CA GLN A 56 -3.50 6.80 -6.93
C GLN A 56 -2.17 6.11 -6.65
N SER A 57 -2.21 5.01 -5.90
CA SER A 57 -1.04 4.18 -5.60
C SER A 57 -0.53 3.45 -6.83
N LEU A 58 -1.44 3.08 -7.76
CA LEU A 58 -1.09 2.43 -9.02
C LEU A 58 -0.58 3.40 -10.06
N LEU A 59 -1.23 4.56 -10.22
CA LEU A 59 -1.05 5.45 -11.37
C LEU A 59 0.07 6.46 -11.15
N SER A 60 0.28 6.92 -9.92
CA SER A 60 1.39 7.81 -9.58
C SER A 60 2.71 7.04 -9.51
N LYS A 61 3.71 7.48 -10.29
CA LYS A 61 5.06 6.91 -10.23
C LYS A 61 5.69 7.03 -8.85
N SER A 62 5.57 8.18 -8.20
CA SER A 62 6.15 8.39 -6.86
C SER A 62 5.55 7.47 -5.81
N SER A 63 4.23 7.24 -5.89
CA SER A 63 3.54 6.30 -4.99
C SER A 63 3.96 4.86 -5.24
N ARG A 64 4.08 4.44 -6.51
CA ARG A 64 4.59 3.10 -6.85
C ARG A 64 6.00 2.87 -6.32
N ASP A 65 6.90 3.83 -6.54
CA ASP A 65 8.29 3.75 -6.11
C ASP A 65 8.38 3.70 -4.58
N ALA A 66 7.58 4.51 -3.89
CA ALA A 66 7.47 4.47 -2.43
C ALA A 66 6.95 3.10 -1.95
N LEU A 67 5.94 2.52 -2.58
CA LEU A 67 5.40 1.23 -2.18
C LEU A 67 6.27 0.03 -2.61
N GLY A 68 7.25 0.26 -3.51
CA GLY A 68 8.06 -0.81 -4.08
C GLY A 68 7.29 -1.68 -5.08
N LEU A 69 6.29 -1.09 -5.75
CA LEU A 69 5.47 -1.76 -6.76
C LEU A 69 6.21 -1.79 -8.10
N ASN A 70 6.44 -2.99 -8.64
CA ASN A 70 6.94 -3.18 -9.99
C ASN A 70 5.84 -3.81 -10.86
N LEU A 71 5.39 -3.10 -11.88
CA LEU A 71 4.32 -3.59 -12.76
C LEU A 71 4.82 -4.55 -13.84
N LYS A 72 6.13 -4.66 -14.06
CA LYS A 72 6.68 -5.58 -15.05
C LYS A 72 6.37 -7.03 -14.66
N SER A 73 5.89 -7.81 -15.63
CA SER A 73 5.49 -9.22 -15.44
C SER A 73 4.36 -9.43 -14.44
N ASN A 74 3.53 -8.41 -14.20
CA ASN A 74 2.32 -8.51 -13.39
C ASN A 74 1.07 -8.27 -14.25
N ILE A 75 -0.05 -8.84 -13.83
CA ILE A 75 -1.37 -8.54 -14.41
C ILE A 75 -1.97 -7.40 -13.59
N VAL A 76 -2.41 -6.35 -14.27
CA VAL A 76 -3.09 -5.21 -13.64
C VAL A 76 -4.57 -5.31 -13.96
N ILE A 77 -5.39 -5.37 -12.92
CA ILE A 77 -6.85 -5.38 -13.01
C ILE A 77 -7.34 -4.05 -12.46
N ILE A 78 -8.06 -3.30 -13.28
CA ILE A 78 -8.74 -2.08 -12.84
C ILE A 78 -10.20 -2.44 -12.63
N ASP A 79 -10.61 -2.45 -11.37
CA ASP A 79 -12.02 -2.54 -11.00
C ASP A 79 -12.69 -1.17 -11.11
N GLU A 80 -13.99 -1.14 -11.40
CA GLU A 80 -14.80 0.08 -11.53
C GLU A 80 -14.18 1.18 -12.44
N ALA A 81 -13.56 0.75 -13.54
CA ALA A 81 -12.77 1.62 -14.42
C ALA A 81 -13.52 2.82 -15.02
N HIS A 82 -14.84 2.92 -14.84
CA HIS A 82 -15.62 4.08 -15.23
C HIS A 82 -15.16 5.37 -14.50
N ASN A 83 -14.58 5.27 -13.30
CA ASN A 83 -14.05 6.41 -12.52
C ASN A 83 -12.58 6.75 -12.80
N LEU A 84 -11.92 6.02 -13.70
CA LEU A 84 -10.48 6.11 -13.91
C LEU A 84 -10.05 7.48 -14.45
N ALA A 85 -10.80 8.02 -15.42
CA ALA A 85 -10.48 9.29 -16.06
C ALA A 85 -10.55 10.46 -15.06
N ASP A 86 -11.63 10.55 -14.29
CA ASP A 86 -11.79 11.59 -13.26
C ASP A 86 -10.70 11.50 -12.19
N SER A 87 -10.33 10.27 -11.80
CA SER A 87 -9.24 10.05 -10.85
C SER A 87 -7.89 10.53 -11.38
N LEU A 88 -7.60 10.31 -12.66
CA LEU A 88 -6.38 10.82 -13.30
C LEU A 88 -6.38 12.35 -13.37
N ILE A 89 -7.51 12.96 -13.76
CA ILE A 89 -7.61 14.42 -13.84
C ILE A 89 -7.34 15.05 -12.47
N ASN A 90 -8.00 14.55 -11.41
CA ASN A 90 -7.81 15.04 -10.04
C ASN A 90 -6.41 14.79 -9.45
N MET A 91 -5.64 13.84 -10.00
CA MET A 91 -4.26 13.57 -9.54
C MET A 91 -3.25 14.56 -10.13
N TYR A 92 -3.55 15.13 -11.29
CA TYR A 92 -2.63 15.97 -12.06
C TYR A 92 -3.17 17.40 -12.27
N ASP A 93 -4.31 17.75 -11.66
CA ASP A 93 -4.79 19.12 -11.59
C ASP A 93 -4.23 19.85 -10.36
N SER A 94 -4.31 21.18 -10.40
CA SER A 94 -4.04 22.03 -9.26
C SER A 94 -4.90 23.28 -9.38
N LYS A 95 -5.38 23.79 -8.25
CA LYS A 95 -6.22 24.98 -8.17
C LYS A 95 -5.50 26.01 -7.33
N ILE A 96 -5.41 27.23 -7.86
CA ILE A 96 -4.80 28.37 -7.17
C ILE A 96 -5.94 29.30 -6.74
N THR A 97 -5.98 29.65 -5.45
CA THR A 97 -6.91 30.62 -4.88
C THR A 97 -6.23 31.99 -4.75
N LEU A 98 -7.03 33.06 -4.68
CA LEU A 98 -6.50 34.42 -4.51
C LEU A 98 -5.57 34.57 -3.29
N SER A 99 -5.84 33.83 -2.21
CA SER A 99 -5.03 33.84 -0.99
C SER A 99 -3.66 33.15 -1.12
N GLN A 100 -3.42 32.42 -2.22
CA GLN A 100 -2.17 31.72 -2.49
C GLN A 100 -1.22 32.53 -3.39
N VAL A 101 -1.66 33.71 -3.86
CA VAL A 101 -0.91 34.68 -4.65
C VAL A 101 -0.63 35.90 -3.79
#